data_AF-A0AAU2W3V7-F1
#
_entry.id   AF-A0AAU2W3V7-F1
#
_cell.length_a   1.000
_cell.length_b   1.000
_cell.length_c   1.000
_cell.angle_alpha   90.00
_cell.angle_beta   90.00
_cell.angle_gamma   90.00
#
_symmetry.space_group_name_H-M   'P 1'
#
loop_
_entity.id
_entity.type
_entity.pdbx_description
1 polymer ?
#
loop_
_entity_poly.entity_id
_entity_poly.type
_entity_poly.pdbx_seq_one_letter_code
_entity_poly.pdbx_strand_id
1 'polypeptide(L)'
;MACRALTACTSTASSGSADAAPAKAPTANESKAIADAEAAAGISPKPDATTQAKYIQALTRIDAEIVNGKPDKAVSRGRIQCSMIHNFPKGKAKQVHSAELRFISPNHPGGFGKAKAAQIVEAVHTYLCPKF
;
A
#
# COMPACT_ATOMS: atom_id res chain seq x y z
N MET A 1 -19.40 1.23 -48.14
CA MET A 1 -19.14 -0.09 -48.76
C MET A 1 -17.92 -0.66 -48.04
N ALA A 2 -17.88 -1.81 -47.37
CA ALA A 2 -18.76 -2.96 -47.29
C ALA A 2 -18.72 -3.57 -45.86
N CYS A 3 -19.62 -4.51 -45.61
CA CYS A 3 -20.14 -4.96 -44.32
C CYS A 3 -19.69 -6.39 -43.97
N ARG A 4 -19.73 -6.74 -42.66
CA ARG A 4 -19.87 -8.08 -42.04
C ARG A 4 -18.64 -9.02 -42.05
N ALA A 5 -18.42 -9.88 -41.04
CA ALA A 5 -19.39 -10.69 -40.30
C ALA A 5 -19.02 -10.97 -38.82
N LEU A 6 -20.05 -11.09 -37.98
CA LEU A 6 -20.03 -11.79 -36.69
C LEU A 6 -20.14 -13.30 -36.95
N THR A 7 -19.30 -14.10 -36.30
CA THR A 7 -19.51 -15.54 -36.13
C THR A 7 -19.50 -15.85 -34.64
N ALA A 8 -20.66 -16.26 -34.14
CA ALA A 8 -20.86 -16.89 -32.83
C ALA A 8 -20.93 -18.41 -33.00
N CYS A 9 -20.36 -19.15 -32.05
CA CYS A 9 -20.66 -20.54 -31.64
C CYS A 9 -19.81 -20.79 -30.37
N THR A 10 -20.34 -20.66 -29.15
CA THR A 10 -21.09 -21.66 -28.34
C THR A 10 -20.48 -23.07 -28.26
N SER A 11 -19.88 -23.32 -27.09
CA SER A 11 -20.00 -24.52 -26.22
C SER A 11 -19.31 -25.84 -26.62
N THR A 12 -18.33 -26.28 -25.81
CA THR A 12 -18.46 -27.42 -24.87
C THR A 12 -17.07 -27.87 -24.38
N ALA A 13 -17.00 -28.17 -23.09
CA ALA A 13 -15.81 -28.52 -22.31
C ALA A 13 -15.08 -29.78 -22.77
N SER A 14 -13.75 -29.80 -22.57
CA SER A 14 -13.04 -31.02 -22.23
C SER A 14 -11.77 -30.69 -21.42
N SER A 15 -11.57 -31.51 -20.40
CA SER A 15 -10.59 -31.40 -19.33
C SER A 15 -9.15 -31.49 -19.81
N GLY A 16 -8.28 -30.69 -19.20
CA GLY A 16 -6.83 -30.79 -19.32
C GLY A 16 -6.17 -30.21 -18.07
N SER A 17 -5.49 -31.07 -17.31
CA SER A 17 -4.79 -30.77 -16.07
C SER A 17 -3.91 -29.53 -16.14
N ALA A 18 -4.06 -28.64 -15.17
CA ALA A 18 -2.97 -27.79 -14.72
C ALA A 18 -2.75 -28.12 -13.24
N ASP A 19 -1.81 -29.03 -13.02
CA ASP A 19 -1.15 -29.25 -11.73
C ASP A 19 -0.68 -27.88 -11.22
N ALA A 20 -1.33 -27.38 -10.16
CA ALA A 20 -0.92 -26.13 -9.54
C ALA A 20 0.42 -26.39 -8.83
N ALA A 21 1.52 -26.16 -9.56
CA ALA A 21 2.86 -26.25 -9.01
C ALA A 21 2.91 -25.48 -7.67
N PRO A 22 3.48 -26.07 -6.60
CA PRO A 22 3.57 -25.39 -5.32
C PRO A 22 4.37 -24.10 -5.51
N ALA A 23 3.80 -22.96 -5.10
CA ALA A 23 4.55 -21.72 -5.03
C ALA A 23 5.81 -21.95 -4.17
N LYS A 24 6.98 -21.92 -4.80
CA LYS A 24 8.27 -22.04 -4.10
C LYS A 24 8.31 -20.95 -3.03
N ALA A 25 8.54 -21.36 -1.78
CA ALA A 25 8.77 -20.43 -0.70
C ALA A 25 10.01 -19.56 -1.03
N PRO A 26 10.00 -18.25 -0.72
CA PRO A 26 11.14 -17.38 -0.97
C PRO A 26 12.38 -17.95 -0.27
N THR A 27 13.51 -17.97 -0.98
CA THR A 27 14.78 -18.39 -0.37
C THR A 27 15.30 -17.29 0.56
N ALA A 28 16.12 -17.65 1.55
CA ALA A 28 16.69 -16.67 2.49
C ALA A 28 17.46 -15.53 1.79
N ASN A 29 18.06 -15.81 0.63
CA ASN A 29 18.81 -14.81 -0.15
C ASN A 29 17.88 -13.78 -0.82
N GLU A 30 16.69 -14.21 -1.25
CA GLU A 30 15.66 -13.35 -1.83
C GLU A 30 15.07 -12.39 -0.78
N SER A 31 14.83 -12.89 0.44
CA SER A 31 14.30 -12.08 1.54
C SER A 31 15.26 -10.94 1.94
N LYS A 32 16.57 -11.21 1.94
CA LYS A 32 17.59 -10.19 2.21
C LYS A 32 17.64 -9.13 1.09
N ALA A 33 17.62 -9.55 -0.17
CA ALA A 33 17.62 -8.63 -1.30
C ALA A 33 16.40 -7.68 -1.29
N ILE A 34 15.21 -8.18 -0.90
CA ILE A 34 14.00 -7.36 -0.74
C ILE A 34 14.18 -6.35 0.39
N ALA A 35 14.68 -6.77 1.55
CA ALA A 35 14.89 -5.87 2.68
C ALA A 35 15.92 -4.77 2.38
N ASP A 36 17.01 -5.12 1.68
CA ASP A 36 18.03 -4.16 1.25
C ASP A 36 17.44 -3.15 0.26
N ALA A 37 16.59 -3.59 -0.68
CA ALA A 37 15.89 -2.72 -1.62
C ALA A 37 14.86 -1.81 -0.94
N GLU A 38 14.08 -2.32 0.03
CA GLU A 38 13.16 -1.52 0.85
C GLU A 38 13.92 -0.43 1.61
N ALA A 39 15.05 -0.78 2.25
CA ALA A 39 15.87 0.17 2.98
C ALA A 39 16.44 1.26 2.06
N ALA A 40 16.96 0.90 0.89
CA ALA A 40 17.46 1.84 -0.11
C ALA A 40 16.36 2.79 -0.63
N ALA A 41 15.11 2.32 -0.68
CA ALA A 41 13.96 3.12 -1.06
C ALA A 41 13.40 3.99 0.09
N GLY A 42 14.00 3.97 1.28
CA GLY A 42 13.48 4.69 2.46
C GLY A 42 12.21 4.05 3.04
N ILE A 43 11.98 2.76 2.81
CA ILE A 43 10.89 2.00 3.41
C ILE A 43 11.46 1.34 4.67
N SER A 44 11.04 1.82 5.85
CA SER A 44 11.47 1.24 7.12
C SER A 44 11.01 -0.22 7.26
N PRO A 45 11.74 -1.07 8.02
CA PRO A 45 11.31 -2.42 8.34
C PRO A 45 9.87 -2.48 8.87
N LYS A 46 9.22 -3.64 8.76
CA LYS A 46 7.88 -3.79 9.34
C LYS A 46 7.96 -3.50 10.86
N PRO A 47 7.15 -2.56 11.39
CA PRO A 47 7.14 -2.26 12.82
C PRO A 47 6.67 -3.47 13.64
N ASP A 48 7.07 -3.52 14.91
CA ASP A 48 6.54 -4.49 15.87
C ASP A 48 5.04 -4.26 16.15
N ALA A 49 4.39 -5.24 16.78
CA ALA A 49 2.94 -5.20 17.03
C ALA A 49 2.50 -4.00 17.89
N THR A 50 3.31 -3.56 18.85
CA THR A 50 2.99 -2.41 19.70
C THR A 50 3.03 -1.12 18.90
N THR A 51 4.05 -0.96 18.05
CA THR A 51 4.17 0.20 17.15
C THR A 51 3.05 0.22 16.11
N GLN A 52 2.69 -0.94 15.55
CA GLN A 52 1.53 -1.06 14.66
C GLN A 52 0.24 -0.61 15.35
N ALA A 53 -0.04 -1.10 16.56
CA ALA A 53 -1.24 -0.74 17.30
C ALA A 53 -1.34 0.77 17.56
N LYS A 54 -0.23 1.42 17.94
CA LYS A 54 -0.17 2.88 18.13
C LYS A 54 -0.43 3.64 16.83
N TYR A 55 0.20 3.22 15.74
CA TYR A 55 -0.03 3.83 14.42
C TYR A 55 -1.49 3.68 13.97
N ILE A 56 -2.08 2.49 14.11
CA ILE A 56 -3.49 2.25 13.78
C ILE A 56 -4.42 3.08 14.66
N GLN A 57 -4.14 3.19 15.97
CA GLN A 57 -4.92 4.04 16.85
C GLN A 57 -4.83 5.52 16.42
N ALA A 58 -3.65 5.99 16.02
CA ALA A 58 -3.47 7.35 15.52
C ALA A 58 -4.29 7.60 14.24
N LEU A 59 -4.26 6.68 13.27
CA LEU A 59 -5.08 6.79 12.06
C LEU A 59 -6.57 6.79 12.36
N THR A 60 -7.04 5.89 13.25
CA THR A 60 -8.45 5.82 13.63
C THR A 60 -8.95 7.09 14.31
N ARG A 61 -8.09 7.81 15.05
CA ARG A 61 -8.43 9.12 15.64
C ARG A 61 -8.57 10.22 14.59
N ILE A 62 -7.85 10.13 13.47
CA ILE A 62 -8.01 11.07 12.34
C ILE A 62 -9.34 10.77 11.65
N ASP A 63 -9.52 9.51 11.25
CA ASP A 63 -10.74 8.99 10.65
C ASP A 63 -10.67 7.46 10.61
N ALA A 64 -11.66 6.77 11.19
CA ALA A 64 -11.72 5.31 11.19
C ALA A 64 -11.76 4.70 9.77
N GLU A 65 -12.27 5.44 8.78
CA GLU A 65 -12.32 5.01 7.39
C GLU A 65 -10.93 4.99 6.72
N ILE A 66 -9.90 5.63 7.30
CA ILE A 66 -8.52 5.52 6.81
C ILE A 66 -8.00 4.08 6.98
N VAL A 67 -8.34 3.45 8.12
CA VAL A 67 -8.01 2.06 8.41
C VAL A 67 -9.00 1.12 7.72
N ASN A 68 -10.29 1.47 7.73
CA ASN A 68 -11.39 0.73 7.10
C ASN A 68 -11.37 -0.79 7.42
N GLY A 69 -11.14 -1.13 8.69
CA GLY A 69 -11.05 -2.52 9.16
C GLY A 69 -9.85 -3.31 8.60
N LYS A 70 -8.88 -2.65 7.95
CA LYS A 70 -7.73 -3.29 7.28
C LYS A 70 -6.40 -2.77 7.85
N PRO A 71 -6.07 -3.10 9.11
CA PRO A 71 -4.89 -2.56 9.80
C PRO A 71 -3.58 -2.90 9.07
N ASP A 72 -3.39 -4.14 8.59
CA ASP A 72 -2.19 -4.50 7.83
C ASP A 72 -2.02 -3.68 6.56
N LYS A 73 -3.12 -3.39 5.86
CA LYS A 73 -3.10 -2.55 4.66
C LYS A 73 -2.74 -1.11 5.01
N ALA A 74 -3.25 -0.58 6.11
CA ALA A 74 -2.92 0.76 6.59
C ALA A 74 -1.44 0.87 6.99
N VAL A 75 -0.87 -0.16 7.65
CA VAL A 75 0.56 -0.25 7.96
C VAL A 75 1.40 -0.31 6.68
N SER A 76 1.03 -1.16 5.72
CA SER A 76 1.72 -1.27 4.42
C SER A 76 1.71 0.06 3.66
N ARG A 77 0.56 0.75 3.61
CA ARG A 77 0.45 2.09 3.03
C ARG A 77 1.37 3.09 3.72
N GLY A 78 1.41 3.09 5.05
CA GLY A 78 2.27 3.96 5.86
C GLY A 78 3.77 3.69 5.64
N ARG A 79 4.20 2.43 5.63
CA ARG A 79 5.59 2.06 5.34
C ARG A 79 6.06 2.60 4.00
N ILE A 80 5.21 2.49 2.98
CA ILE A 80 5.57 3.00 1.64
C ILE A 80 5.52 4.53 1.61
N GLN A 81 4.65 5.17 2.41
CA GLN A 81 4.67 6.63 2.58
C GLN A 81 5.98 7.14 3.19
N CYS A 82 6.70 6.33 3.97
CA CYS A 82 8.04 6.68 4.45
C CYS A 82 9.03 6.95 3.33
N SER A 83 8.93 6.26 2.18
CA SER A 83 9.75 6.55 1.00
C SER A 83 9.55 7.99 0.50
N MET A 84 8.31 8.49 0.54
CA MET A 84 8.00 9.87 0.17
C MET A 84 8.53 10.88 1.17
N ILE A 85 8.55 10.54 2.46
CA ILE A 85 9.15 11.38 3.50
C ILE A 85 10.66 11.46 3.30
N HIS A 86 11.31 10.29 3.15
CA HIS A 86 12.74 10.15 2.90
C HIS A 86 13.21 10.91 1.65
N ASN A 87 12.51 10.77 0.52
CA ASN A 87 12.91 11.37 -0.75
C ASN A 87 12.62 12.88 -0.82
N PHE A 88 11.73 13.37 0.04
CA PHE A 88 11.31 14.77 0.04
C PHE A 88 11.23 15.33 1.47
N PRO A 89 12.33 15.39 2.24
CA PRO A 89 12.29 15.73 3.66
C PRO A 89 11.73 17.13 3.94
N LYS A 90 11.92 18.07 3.00
CA LYS A 90 11.36 19.44 3.04
C LYS A 90 10.11 19.62 2.18
N GLY A 91 9.65 18.56 1.50
CA GLY A 91 8.58 18.61 0.51
C GLY A 91 7.21 18.29 1.10
N LYS A 92 6.77 18.99 2.15
CA LYS A 92 5.50 18.70 2.84
C LYS A 92 4.29 18.62 1.90
N ALA A 93 4.16 19.53 0.95
CA ALA A 93 3.07 19.49 -0.03
C ALA A 93 3.08 18.19 -0.88
N LYS A 94 4.27 17.69 -1.27
CA LYS A 94 4.41 16.43 -2.01
C LYS A 94 4.07 15.22 -1.14
N GLN A 95 4.51 15.23 0.12
CA GLN A 95 4.19 14.18 1.09
C GLN A 95 2.68 14.09 1.28
N VAL A 96 2.01 15.23 1.50
CA VAL A 96 0.54 15.33 1.67
C VAL A 96 -0.18 14.83 0.43
N HIS A 97 0.20 15.33 -0.75
CA HIS A 97 -0.43 14.91 -1.99
C HIS A 97 -0.29 13.39 -2.23
N SER A 98 0.88 12.83 -1.95
CA SER A 98 1.07 11.38 -2.04
C SER A 98 0.20 10.61 -1.04
N ALA A 99 0.02 11.15 0.18
CA ALA A 99 -0.88 10.55 1.15
C ALA A 99 -2.36 10.58 0.67
N GLU A 100 -2.81 11.64 -0.01
CA GLU A 100 -4.16 11.67 -0.62
C GLU A 100 -4.36 10.54 -1.64
N LEU A 101 -3.37 10.29 -2.50
CA LEU A 101 -3.44 9.22 -3.50
C LEU A 101 -3.33 7.81 -2.90
N ARG A 102 -2.66 7.68 -1.75
CA ARG A 102 -2.33 6.39 -1.15
C ARG A 102 -3.36 5.91 -0.14
N PHE A 103 -3.89 6.83 0.65
CA PHE A 103 -4.88 6.57 1.67
C PHE A 103 -6.26 6.85 1.10
N ILE A 104 -6.78 5.86 0.41
CA ILE A 104 -8.13 5.87 -0.17
C ILE A 104 -8.98 4.75 0.44
N SER A 105 -10.28 4.98 0.47
CA SER A 105 -11.30 4.00 0.85
C SER A 105 -12.44 4.01 -0.18
N PRO A 106 -13.38 3.04 -0.16
CA PRO A 106 -14.51 3.05 -1.08
C PRO A 106 -15.33 4.35 -1.04
N ASN A 107 -15.47 4.96 0.15
CA ASN A 107 -16.19 6.22 0.34
C ASN A 107 -15.30 7.46 0.08
N HIS A 108 -13.98 7.27 0.00
CA HIS A 108 -12.99 8.33 -0.22
C HIS A 108 -12.03 7.91 -1.35
N PRO A 109 -12.52 7.76 -2.60
CA PRO A 109 -11.69 7.28 -3.72
C PRO A 109 -10.60 8.29 -4.13
N GLY A 110 -10.80 9.59 -3.85
CA GLY A 110 -9.82 10.66 -4.03
C GLY A 110 -8.98 10.95 -2.78
N GLY A 111 -9.12 10.14 -1.73
CA GLY A 111 -8.49 10.36 -0.43
C GLY A 111 -9.31 11.23 0.52
N PHE A 112 -8.74 11.48 1.69
CA PHE A 112 -9.42 12.14 2.82
C PHE A 112 -9.28 13.66 2.85
N GLY A 113 -8.76 14.25 1.76
CA GLY A 113 -8.44 15.66 1.64
C GLY A 113 -7.15 16.08 2.37
N LYS A 114 -6.61 17.24 1.97
CA LYS A 114 -5.29 17.76 2.39
C LYS A 114 -5.07 17.82 3.89
N ALA A 115 -6.09 18.23 4.65
CA ALA A 115 -5.98 18.37 6.11
C ALA A 115 -5.74 17.01 6.80
N LYS A 116 -6.58 16.01 6.51
CA LYS A 116 -6.40 14.65 7.04
C LYS A 116 -5.15 13.99 6.46
N ALA A 117 -4.84 14.23 5.18
CA ALA A 117 -3.61 13.73 4.56
C ALA A 117 -2.34 14.27 5.25
N ALA A 118 -2.32 15.53 5.70
CA ALA A 118 -1.22 16.06 6.50
C ALA A 118 -1.08 15.35 7.85
N GLN A 119 -2.19 15.12 8.56
CA GLN A 119 -2.19 14.37 9.82
C GLN A 119 -1.73 12.91 9.61
N ILE A 120 -2.08 12.29 8.47
CA ILE A 120 -1.59 10.95 8.11
C ILE A 120 -0.08 10.98 7.92
N VAL A 121 0.47 11.96 7.19
CA VAL A 121 1.92 12.10 7.01
C VAL A 121 2.64 12.25 8.35
N GLU A 122 2.09 13.03 9.26
CA GLU A 122 2.63 13.19 10.62
C GLU A 122 2.61 11.87 11.39
N ALA A 123 1.47 11.15 11.40
CA ALA A 123 1.38 9.85 12.06
C ALA A 123 2.37 8.82 11.46
N VAL A 124 2.51 8.79 10.13
CA VAL A 124 3.50 7.94 9.45
C VAL A 124 4.91 8.29 9.92
N HIS A 125 5.28 9.57 9.89
CA HIS A 125 6.59 10.02 10.30
C HIS A 125 6.89 9.65 11.76
N THR A 126 5.95 9.95 12.67
CA THR A 126 6.10 9.71 14.11
C THR A 126 6.25 8.23 14.46
N TYR A 127 5.42 7.36 13.88
CA TYR A 127 5.36 5.95 14.31
C TYR A 127 6.17 4.99 13.45
N LEU A 128 6.30 5.25 12.15
CA LEU A 128 6.86 4.28 11.21
C LEU A 128 8.27 4.63 10.74
N CYS A 129 8.59 5.92 10.63
CA CYS A 129 9.88 6.39 10.12
C CYS A 129 10.41 7.66 10.82
N PRO A 130 10.58 7.66 12.16
CA PRO A 130 10.96 8.84 12.92
C PRO A 130 12.41 9.33 12.68
N LYS A 131 13.14 8.66 11.79
CA LYS A 131 14.54 8.99 11.44
C LYS A 131 14.68 9.66 10.06
N PHE A 132 13.58 9.88 9.35
CA PHE A 132 13.57 10.49 8.00
C PHE A 132 13.09 11.94 8.01
#